data_AF-A0A1B7LBT0-F1
#
_entry.id   AF-A0A1B7LBT0-F1
#
_cell.length_a   1.000
_cell.length_b   1.000
_cell.length_c   1.000
_cell.angle_alpha   90.00
_cell.angle_beta   90.00
_cell.angle_gamma   90.00
#
_symmetry.space_group_name_H-M   'P 1'
#
loop_
_entity.id
_entity.type
_entity.pdbx_description
1 polymer ?
#
loop_
_entity_poly.entity_id
_entity_poly.type
_entity_poly.pdbx_seq_one_letter_code
_entity_poly.pdbx_strand_id
1 'polypeptide(L)'
;MSKGMCSVLTKKQAVLLVPPALLIILLFALFGCAAAGNAQKSASYDIVIYGGGFTGCAAARSAAINAPDRSILLVVPDPEPVLGGIGTSGGQNYFDTWRWHGQLVAGGSFAHWYNQTGQFYNTGAMASLLRAELAEYKNIHILWTHDIEKVSTDGAPARITGLELRDVFRDGAGVIRWGNDERRVTGRVFVDASEDGRLTRLAGVPVTTGRADWPAQYLDPAERNGGDTKRAPAPPAETARQQAATLQFKITGVTVPAGSARVGDIYFTRSRHGVWGVDGGSLTFRDNPVVRAFNDHYAPLGFALKPFNAAQDGPDSREWWVNALLVFNVDGRADQRDRGTPAWPAVRPDGLDTDTAWVKARDILDKPEFIQALRQFSVVDPRTGRRYGLENAALVKDGQGKPVVGDLLYLRETVHLPLNPAHNGNGTENSNYALTPAACQGAGGKMTVAGPGGRAASGQASPPGTDAANYATRIGLGFYAMDINAYSHRDLKRQGVYGWPVTGRDRPDWR
;
A
#
# COMPACT_ATOMS: atom_id res chain seq x y z
N MET A 1 -79.96 68.20 8.53
CA MET A 1 -78.59 68.32 9.08
C MET A 1 -77.74 67.17 8.54
N SER A 2 -76.52 67.48 8.07
CA SER A 2 -75.33 66.60 7.95
C SER A 2 -75.46 65.26 7.19
N LYS A 3 -74.92 65.14 5.96
CA LYS A 3 -73.58 64.58 5.60
C LYS A 3 -73.32 63.13 6.06
N GLY A 4 -72.96 62.26 5.11
CA GLY A 4 -72.23 61.01 5.36
C GLY A 4 -72.34 59.94 4.26
N MET A 5 -71.50 60.03 3.22
CA MET A 5 -71.22 58.94 2.25
C MET A 5 -70.43 57.80 2.91
N CYS A 6 -70.69 56.54 2.56
CA CYS A 6 -69.64 55.56 2.21
C CYS A 6 -70.24 54.35 1.47
N SER A 7 -69.73 54.08 0.26
CA SER A 7 -70.17 53.01 -0.63
C SER A 7 -69.37 51.73 -0.43
N VAL A 8 -70.04 50.60 -0.63
CA VAL A 8 -69.48 49.24 -0.66
C VAL A 8 -68.82 49.01 -2.03
N LEU A 9 -67.52 48.69 -2.03
CA LEU A 9 -66.75 48.31 -3.23
C LEU A 9 -66.70 46.78 -3.37
N THR A 10 -67.28 46.27 -4.45
CA THR A 10 -67.17 44.89 -4.92
C THR A 10 -65.85 44.70 -5.69
N LYS A 11 -65.03 43.72 -5.27
CA LYS A 11 -63.80 43.32 -5.95
C LYS A 11 -64.11 42.63 -7.29
N LYS A 12 -63.70 43.24 -8.41
CA LYS A 12 -63.51 42.53 -9.69
C LYS A 12 -62.12 41.89 -9.71
N GLN A 13 -62.07 40.59 -9.94
CA GLN A 13 -60.83 39.87 -10.24
C GLN A 13 -60.37 40.22 -11.66
N ALA A 14 -59.18 40.79 -11.78
CA ALA A 14 -58.52 40.97 -13.07
C ALA A 14 -57.67 39.73 -13.35
N VAL A 15 -58.08 38.93 -14.34
CA VAL A 15 -57.27 37.85 -14.91
C VAL A 15 -56.25 38.52 -15.84
N LEU A 16 -54.98 38.56 -15.41
CA LEU A 16 -53.88 39.01 -16.25
C LEU A 16 -53.60 37.93 -17.31
N LEU A 17 -54.02 38.17 -18.55
CA LEU A 17 -53.63 37.36 -19.70
C LEU A 17 -52.15 37.63 -20.03
N VAL A 18 -51.27 36.74 -19.58
CA VAL A 18 -49.87 36.73 -20.00
C VAL A 18 -49.82 36.19 -21.43
N PRO A 19 -49.22 36.91 -22.40
CA PRO A 19 -49.10 36.43 -23.78
C PRO A 19 -48.36 35.09 -23.85
N PRO A 20 -48.77 34.13 -24.71
CA PRO A 20 -48.12 32.82 -24.82
C PRO A 20 -46.61 32.91 -25.08
N ALA A 21 -46.18 33.94 -25.81
CA ALA A 21 -44.77 34.20 -26.10
C ALA A 21 -43.96 34.58 -24.84
N LEU A 22 -44.57 35.29 -23.88
CA LEU A 22 -43.92 35.68 -22.63
C LEU A 22 -43.77 34.48 -21.69
N LEU A 23 -44.75 33.56 -21.70
CA LEU A 23 -44.71 32.31 -20.93
C LEU A 23 -43.61 31.37 -21.44
N ILE A 24 -43.41 31.32 -22.76
CA ILE A 24 -42.33 30.54 -23.40
C ILE A 24 -40.95 31.14 -23.06
N ILE A 25 -40.79 32.46 -23.06
CA ILE A 25 -39.53 33.12 -22.67
C ILE A 25 -39.23 32.90 -21.18
N LEU A 26 -40.24 32.95 -20.29
CA LEU A 26 -40.08 32.62 -18.87
C LEU A 26 -39.75 31.13 -18.64
N LEU A 27 -40.34 30.22 -19.42
CA LEU A 27 -40.00 28.79 -19.39
C LEU A 27 -38.58 28.52 -19.91
N PHE A 28 -38.11 29.22 -20.96
CA PHE A 28 -36.73 29.14 -21.43
C PHE A 28 -35.73 29.77 -20.44
N ALA A 29 -36.11 30.83 -19.73
CA ALA A 29 -35.28 31.41 -18.67
C ALA A 29 -35.21 30.51 -17.42
N LEU A 30 -36.31 29.82 -17.07
CA LEU A 30 -36.35 28.86 -15.96
C LEU A 30 -35.64 27.55 -16.30
N PHE A 31 -35.71 27.06 -17.55
CA PHE A 31 -34.90 25.92 -18.01
C PHE A 31 -33.43 26.28 -18.27
N GLY A 32 -33.14 27.52 -18.67
CA GLY A 32 -31.77 28.03 -18.83
C GLY A 32 -31.04 28.26 -17.51
N CYS A 33 -31.76 28.61 -16.44
CA CYS A 33 -31.17 28.74 -15.10
C CYS A 33 -31.09 27.42 -14.32
N ALA A 34 -31.91 26.40 -14.64
CA ALA A 34 -31.80 25.07 -14.02
C ALA A 34 -30.62 24.25 -14.57
N ALA A 35 -30.14 24.54 -15.78
CA ALA A 35 -28.98 23.87 -16.39
C ALA A 35 -27.61 24.47 -15.96
N ALA A 36 -27.60 25.51 -15.12
CA ALA A 36 -26.39 26.07 -14.52
C ALA A 36 -26.05 25.42 -13.15
N GLY A 37 -26.63 24.26 -12.84
CA GLY A 37 -26.27 23.45 -11.68
C GLY A 37 -25.02 22.61 -11.96
N ASN A 38 -23.91 22.94 -11.26
CA ASN A 38 -22.63 22.23 -11.28
C ASN A 38 -22.00 22.02 -12.67
N ALA A 39 -21.46 23.09 -13.27
CA ALA A 39 -20.32 22.91 -14.16
C ALA A 39 -19.16 22.31 -13.33
N GLN A 40 -19.04 20.99 -13.33
CA GLN A 40 -17.99 20.25 -12.64
C GLN A 40 -16.63 20.82 -13.06
N LYS A 41 -15.84 21.28 -12.10
CA LYS A 41 -14.62 22.06 -12.34
C LYS A 41 -13.58 21.18 -13.03
N SER A 42 -13.49 21.26 -14.36
CA SER A 42 -12.49 20.55 -15.14
C SER A 42 -11.16 21.29 -15.04
N ALA A 43 -10.11 20.62 -14.59
CA ALA A 43 -8.75 21.14 -14.54
C ALA A 43 -7.85 20.35 -15.49
N SER A 44 -6.88 21.03 -16.12
CA SER A 44 -5.93 20.39 -17.02
C SER A 44 -4.52 20.51 -16.48
N TYR A 45 -3.80 19.39 -16.50
CA TYR A 45 -2.39 19.31 -16.12
C TYR A 45 -1.58 18.69 -17.24
N ASP A 46 -0.27 18.89 -17.21
CA ASP A 46 0.62 18.22 -18.15
C ASP A 46 0.93 16.80 -17.70
N ILE A 47 1.15 16.63 -16.40
CA ILE A 47 1.49 15.34 -15.79
C ILE A 47 0.55 15.12 -14.61
N VAL A 48 -0.15 13.98 -14.61
CA VAL A 48 -1.03 13.55 -13.52
C VAL A 48 -0.45 12.28 -12.90
N ILE A 49 -0.14 12.34 -11.62
CA ILE A 49 0.46 11.25 -10.84
C ILE A 49 -0.57 10.82 -9.81
N TYR A 50 -0.94 9.55 -9.84
CA TYR A 50 -1.91 8.96 -8.92
C TYR A 50 -1.20 8.07 -7.90
N GLY A 51 -1.34 8.40 -6.62
CA GLY A 51 -0.69 7.72 -5.49
C GLY A 51 0.20 8.65 -4.68
N GLY A 52 -0.09 8.80 -3.38
CA GLY A 52 0.64 9.70 -2.46
C GLY A 52 1.83 9.07 -1.74
N GLY A 53 2.17 7.81 -2.05
CA GLY A 53 3.26 7.07 -1.44
C GLY A 53 4.66 7.61 -1.76
N PHE A 54 5.70 6.94 -1.26
CA PHE A 54 7.09 7.28 -1.58
C PHE A 54 7.36 7.31 -3.10
N THR A 55 6.82 6.37 -3.85
CA THR A 55 6.95 6.30 -5.32
C THR A 55 6.30 7.49 -6.01
N GLY A 56 5.09 7.87 -5.60
CA GLY A 56 4.37 9.04 -6.13
C GLY A 56 5.05 10.37 -5.79
N CYS A 57 5.55 10.51 -4.56
CA CYS A 57 6.35 11.67 -4.16
C CYS A 57 7.64 11.77 -4.98
N ALA A 58 8.34 10.63 -5.19
CA ALA A 58 9.54 10.58 -6.02
C ALA A 58 9.25 10.93 -7.48
N ALA A 59 8.13 10.46 -8.03
CA ALA A 59 7.68 10.78 -9.39
C ALA A 59 7.37 12.27 -9.53
N ALA A 60 6.62 12.86 -8.57
CA ALA A 60 6.27 14.28 -8.59
C ALA A 60 7.50 15.18 -8.52
N ARG A 61 8.42 14.88 -7.59
CA ARG A 61 9.70 15.59 -7.47
C ARG A 61 10.54 15.47 -8.74
N SER A 62 10.65 14.27 -9.30
CA SER A 62 11.43 14.05 -10.53
C SER A 62 10.82 14.76 -11.73
N ALA A 63 9.49 14.74 -11.86
CA ALA A 63 8.78 15.48 -12.89
C ALA A 63 9.02 16.99 -12.76
N ALA A 64 8.95 17.55 -11.54
CA ALA A 64 9.15 18.98 -11.31
C ALA A 64 10.57 19.44 -11.65
N ILE A 65 11.59 18.63 -11.33
CA ILE A 65 12.99 18.91 -11.68
C ILE A 65 13.22 18.87 -13.20
N ASN A 66 12.69 17.85 -13.87
CA ASN A 66 12.97 17.61 -15.29
C ASN A 66 12.04 18.38 -16.24
N ALA A 67 10.92 18.87 -15.73
CA ALA A 67 9.91 19.61 -16.48
C ALA A 67 9.38 20.82 -15.67
N PRO A 68 10.26 21.79 -15.33
CA PRO A 68 9.91 22.90 -14.44
C PRO A 68 8.79 23.80 -14.97
N ASP A 69 8.63 23.87 -16.29
CA ASP A 69 7.60 24.68 -16.96
C ASP A 69 6.28 23.90 -17.19
N ARG A 70 6.17 22.68 -16.67
CA ARG A 70 4.98 21.82 -16.84
C ARG A 70 4.19 21.73 -15.54
N SER A 71 2.86 21.77 -15.65
CA SER A 71 1.97 21.63 -14.50
C SER A 71 1.81 20.17 -14.09
N ILE A 72 1.98 19.90 -12.80
CA ILE A 72 1.94 18.55 -12.22
C ILE A 72 0.81 18.48 -11.22
N LEU A 73 -0.03 17.45 -11.33
CA LEU A 73 -0.99 17.08 -10.30
C LEU A 73 -0.53 15.78 -9.62
N LEU A 74 -0.36 15.81 -8.30
CA LEU A 74 -0.24 14.62 -7.46
C LEU A 74 -1.58 14.37 -6.77
N VAL A 75 -2.23 13.25 -7.07
CA VAL A 75 -3.47 12.81 -6.43
C VAL A 75 -3.14 11.84 -5.31
N VAL A 76 -3.55 12.17 -4.09
CA VAL A 76 -3.35 11.36 -2.89
C VAL A 76 -4.67 10.65 -2.53
N PRO A 77 -4.76 9.32 -2.73
CA PRO A 77 -5.99 8.56 -2.51
C PRO A 77 -6.20 8.15 -1.05
N ASP A 78 -5.22 8.39 -0.18
CA ASP A 78 -5.31 8.08 1.23
C ASP A 78 -6.47 8.86 1.88
N PRO A 79 -7.20 8.26 2.85
CA PRO A 79 -8.30 8.94 3.53
C PRO A 79 -7.84 10.11 4.40
N GLU A 80 -6.54 10.17 4.72
CA GLU A 80 -5.90 11.24 5.48
C GLU A 80 -5.01 12.08 4.55
N PRO A 81 -4.94 13.42 4.74
CA PRO A 81 -4.19 14.32 3.87
C PRO A 81 -2.67 14.29 4.18
N VAL A 82 -2.06 13.11 4.02
CA VAL A 82 -0.68 12.78 4.40
C VAL A 82 0.06 12.19 3.19
N LEU A 83 1.36 12.50 3.05
CA LEU A 83 2.23 11.91 2.04
C LEU A 83 3.08 10.79 2.63
N GLY A 84 3.44 9.83 1.77
CA GLY A 84 4.31 8.71 2.08
C GLY A 84 3.59 7.37 2.17
N GLY A 85 2.25 7.37 2.13
CA GLY A 85 1.42 6.16 2.07
C GLY A 85 1.76 5.19 3.20
N ILE A 86 1.94 3.91 2.85
CA ILE A 86 2.25 2.84 3.80
C ILE A 86 3.45 3.13 4.72
N GLY A 87 4.44 3.90 4.26
CA GLY A 87 5.61 4.28 5.05
C GLY A 87 5.34 5.36 6.11
N THR A 88 4.16 5.97 6.08
CA THR A 88 3.78 7.10 6.95
C THR A 88 2.44 6.82 7.63
N SER A 89 1.32 7.15 6.98
CA SER A 89 -0.05 6.86 7.44
C SER A 89 -0.25 5.36 7.71
N GLY A 90 0.36 4.47 6.91
CA GLY A 90 0.33 3.03 7.15
C GLY A 90 1.29 2.52 8.24
N GLY A 91 2.10 3.37 8.87
CA GLY A 91 2.91 2.98 10.03
C GLY A 91 4.19 2.16 9.74
N GLN A 92 4.52 1.86 8.48
CA GLN A 92 5.72 1.08 8.12
C GLN A 92 7.01 1.93 8.23
N ASN A 93 7.44 2.22 9.45
CA ASN A 93 8.52 3.16 9.76
C ASN A 93 9.93 2.55 9.72
N TYR A 94 10.09 1.51 8.90
CA TYR A 94 11.26 0.66 8.81
C TYR A 94 11.59 0.45 7.34
N PHE A 95 12.80 0.81 6.92
CA PHE A 95 13.33 0.48 5.59
C PHE A 95 14.06 -0.87 5.64
N ASP A 96 13.53 -1.85 4.89
CA ASP A 96 14.24 -3.11 4.63
C ASP A 96 15.39 -2.87 3.67
N THR A 97 16.61 -2.78 4.22
CA THR A 97 17.81 -2.54 3.43
C THR A 97 18.69 -3.77 3.33
N TRP A 98 19.08 -4.11 2.11
CA TRP A 98 20.12 -5.10 1.84
C TRP A 98 21.39 -4.40 1.38
N ARG A 99 22.53 -4.92 1.85
CA ARG A 99 23.85 -4.38 1.53
C ARG A 99 24.56 -5.31 0.56
N TRP A 100 24.88 -4.80 -0.61
CA TRP A 100 25.71 -5.49 -1.59
C TRP A 100 27.17 -5.15 -1.33
N HIS A 101 28.00 -6.17 -1.06
CA HIS A 101 29.40 -6.00 -0.63
C HIS A 101 29.58 -5.01 0.54
N GLY A 102 28.65 -5.03 1.50
CA GLY A 102 28.65 -4.14 2.67
C GLY A 102 28.14 -2.71 2.40
N GLN A 103 27.83 -2.38 1.14
CA GLN A 103 27.36 -1.05 0.74
C GLN A 103 25.86 -1.04 0.49
N LEU A 104 25.20 0.07 0.86
CA LEU A 104 23.83 0.33 0.43
C LEU A 104 23.87 0.72 -1.05
N VAL A 105 23.12 0.00 -1.87
CA VAL A 105 23.16 0.14 -3.34
C VAL A 105 21.86 0.62 -3.96
N ALA A 106 20.82 0.79 -3.14
CA ALA A 106 19.61 1.51 -3.54
C ALA A 106 19.93 3.02 -3.63
N GLY A 107 19.55 3.64 -4.75
CA GLY A 107 19.86 5.03 -5.11
C GLY A 107 18.64 5.96 -5.11
N GLY A 108 18.76 7.10 -5.80
CA GLY A 108 17.63 8.00 -6.09
C GLY A 108 16.97 8.60 -4.85
N SER A 109 15.66 8.83 -4.93
CA SER A 109 14.87 9.40 -3.82
C SER A 109 14.93 8.55 -2.55
N PHE A 110 15.02 7.22 -2.67
CA PHE A 110 15.23 6.34 -1.53
C PHE A 110 16.53 6.68 -0.79
N ALA A 111 17.67 6.75 -1.50
CA ALA A 111 18.96 7.06 -0.88
C ALA A 111 18.95 8.46 -0.23
N HIS A 112 18.26 9.41 -0.86
CA HIS A 112 18.07 10.76 -0.34
C HIS A 112 17.34 10.76 1.02
N TRP A 113 16.15 10.15 1.10
CA TRP A 113 15.39 10.10 2.36
C TRP A 113 16.06 9.22 3.41
N TYR A 114 16.59 8.05 3.01
CA TYR A 114 17.38 7.20 3.90
C TYR A 114 18.57 7.96 4.48
N ASN A 115 19.19 8.86 3.72
CA ASN A 115 20.31 9.65 4.24
C ASN A 115 19.88 10.67 5.31
N GLN A 116 18.68 11.20 5.22
CA GLN A 116 18.17 12.17 6.18
C GLN A 116 17.62 11.51 7.45
N THR A 117 16.94 10.36 7.31
CA THR A 117 16.21 9.73 8.42
C THR A 117 16.90 8.49 8.99
N GLY A 118 17.73 7.82 8.19
CA GLY A 118 18.25 6.48 8.48
C GLY A 118 17.20 5.39 8.25
N GLN A 119 17.54 4.19 8.70
CA GLN A 119 16.74 2.97 8.49
C GLN A 119 15.39 2.98 9.23
N PHE A 120 15.33 3.61 10.40
CA PHE A 120 14.16 3.71 11.26
C PHE A 120 13.84 5.17 11.48
N TYR A 121 12.56 5.53 11.43
CA TYR A 121 12.16 6.93 11.40
C TYR A 121 10.82 7.17 12.12
N ASN A 122 10.52 8.45 12.38
CA ASN A 122 9.20 8.86 12.81
C ASN A 122 8.32 9.07 11.58
N THR A 123 7.15 8.46 11.58
CA THR A 123 6.20 8.46 10.45
C THR A 123 5.69 9.86 10.10
N GLY A 124 5.28 10.65 11.11
CA GLY A 124 4.82 12.02 10.91
C GLY A 124 5.92 12.98 10.47
N ALA A 125 7.14 12.81 10.97
CA ALA A 125 8.31 13.58 10.54
C ALA A 125 8.67 13.28 9.09
N MET A 126 8.60 12.01 8.66
CA MET A 126 8.80 11.62 7.27
C MET A 126 7.74 12.24 6.35
N ALA A 127 6.46 12.20 6.74
CA ALA A 127 5.39 12.86 5.98
C ALA A 127 5.61 14.38 5.86
N SER A 128 6.05 15.01 6.95
CA SER A 128 6.37 16.45 6.97
C SER A 128 7.55 16.80 6.07
N LEU A 129 8.58 15.94 6.06
CA LEU A 129 9.73 16.06 5.17
C LEU A 129 9.29 15.99 3.70
N LEU A 130 8.54 14.96 3.31
CA LEU A 130 8.03 14.81 1.94
C LEU A 130 7.21 16.03 1.52
N ARG A 131 6.33 16.53 2.40
CA ARG A 131 5.51 17.70 2.12
C ARG A 131 6.35 18.97 1.94
N ALA A 132 7.35 19.18 2.80
CA ALA A 132 8.25 20.32 2.69
C ALA A 132 9.03 20.28 1.37
N GLU A 133 9.55 19.11 0.99
CA GLU A 133 10.29 18.94 -0.26
C GLU A 133 9.43 19.21 -1.50
N LEU A 134 8.20 18.68 -1.56
CA LEU A 134 7.33 18.94 -2.71
C LEU A 134 6.88 20.42 -2.78
N ALA A 135 6.77 21.10 -1.63
CA ALA A 135 6.39 22.51 -1.57
C ALA A 135 7.47 23.46 -2.13
N GLU A 136 8.71 23.01 -2.31
CA GLU A 136 9.77 23.79 -2.98
C GLU A 136 9.44 24.03 -4.48
N TYR A 137 8.56 23.22 -5.06
CA TYR A 137 8.22 23.25 -6.47
C TYR A 137 6.84 23.89 -6.71
N LYS A 138 6.84 25.10 -7.26
CA LYS A 138 5.60 25.86 -7.53
C LYS A 138 4.70 25.23 -8.60
N ASN A 139 5.23 24.33 -9.42
CA ASN A 139 4.50 23.65 -10.49
C ASN A 139 3.86 22.33 -10.05
N ILE A 140 4.00 21.94 -8.78
CA ILE A 140 3.30 20.79 -8.19
C ILE A 140 2.03 21.27 -7.50
N HIS A 141 0.90 20.67 -7.87
CA HIS A 141 -0.37 20.76 -7.18
C HIS A 141 -0.68 19.42 -6.52
N ILE A 142 -1.06 19.43 -5.25
CA ILE A 142 -1.46 18.21 -4.54
C ILE A 142 -2.97 18.26 -4.31
N LEU A 143 -3.66 17.22 -4.78
CA LEU A 143 -5.06 16.97 -4.48
C LEU A 143 -5.14 15.87 -3.43
N TRP A 144 -5.58 16.25 -2.23
CA TRP A 144 -5.63 15.38 -1.06
C TRP A 144 -6.93 14.60 -1.01
N THR A 145 -6.87 13.40 -0.44
CA THR A 145 -8.05 12.59 -0.08
C THR A 145 -9.02 12.44 -1.24
N HIS A 146 -8.52 12.23 -2.46
CA HIS A 146 -9.32 12.00 -3.66
C HIS A 146 -8.85 10.74 -4.36
N ASP A 147 -9.81 9.95 -4.79
CA ASP A 147 -9.56 8.70 -5.49
C ASP A 147 -10.26 8.68 -6.86
N ILE A 148 -9.79 7.83 -7.77
CA ILE A 148 -10.32 7.66 -9.12
C ILE A 148 -11.64 6.91 -9.04
N GLU A 149 -12.73 7.58 -9.38
CA GLU A 149 -14.01 6.92 -9.62
C GLU A 149 -14.04 6.32 -11.04
N LYS A 150 -13.47 7.04 -12.01
CA LYS A 150 -13.49 6.61 -13.42
C LYS A 150 -12.30 7.14 -14.22
N VAL A 151 -11.87 6.35 -15.19
CA VAL A 151 -10.86 6.73 -16.19
C VAL A 151 -11.54 6.92 -17.54
N SER A 152 -11.21 8.02 -18.21
CA SER A 152 -11.61 8.27 -19.60
C SER A 152 -10.46 7.90 -20.53
N THR A 153 -10.79 7.18 -21.60
CA THR A 153 -9.84 6.80 -22.65
C THR A 153 -10.37 7.17 -24.03
N ASP A 154 -9.47 7.36 -25.00
CA ASP A 154 -9.80 7.59 -26.40
C ASP A 154 -9.04 6.66 -27.36
N GLY A 155 -9.60 6.47 -28.56
CA GLY A 155 -8.94 5.80 -29.67
C GLY A 155 -8.70 4.30 -29.53
N ALA A 156 -7.96 3.76 -30.52
CA ALA A 156 -7.39 2.43 -30.53
C ALA A 156 -5.95 2.52 -31.10
N PRO A 157 -4.89 2.18 -30.34
CA PRO A 157 -4.93 1.70 -28.96
C PRO A 157 -5.44 2.77 -27.97
N ALA A 158 -6.09 2.32 -26.90
CA ALA A 158 -6.69 3.19 -25.90
C ALA A 158 -5.63 4.08 -25.24
N ARG A 159 -5.86 5.38 -25.21
CA ARG A 159 -5.03 6.37 -24.52
C ARG A 159 -5.85 7.04 -23.42
N ILE A 160 -5.26 7.18 -22.23
CA ILE A 160 -5.91 7.88 -21.12
C ILE A 160 -6.00 9.38 -21.46
N THR A 161 -7.20 9.96 -21.33
CA THR A 161 -7.46 11.38 -21.61
C THR A 161 -7.84 12.17 -20.36
N GLY A 162 -8.38 11.50 -19.33
CA GLY A 162 -8.73 12.16 -18.09
C GLY A 162 -9.23 11.22 -17.01
N LEU A 163 -9.38 11.77 -15.81
CA LEU A 163 -9.84 11.11 -14.60
C LEU A 163 -11.07 11.84 -14.06
N GLU A 164 -12.07 11.07 -13.62
CA GLU A 164 -13.11 11.54 -12.71
C GLU A 164 -12.67 11.11 -11.31
N LEU A 165 -12.41 12.09 -10.45
CA LEU A 165 -11.94 11.90 -9.08
C LEU A 165 -13.05 12.30 -8.12
N ARG A 166 -13.15 11.63 -6.99
CA ARG A 166 -14.05 12.01 -5.89
C ARG A 166 -13.32 11.90 -4.57
N ASP A 167 -13.64 12.80 -3.64
CA ASP A 167 -13.08 12.73 -2.30
C ASP A 167 -13.43 11.41 -1.59
N VAL A 168 -12.55 11.00 -0.69
CA VAL A 168 -12.70 9.81 0.14
C VAL A 168 -12.42 10.13 1.61
N PHE A 169 -13.11 9.44 2.51
CA PHE A 169 -12.92 9.57 3.94
C PHE A 169 -13.21 8.26 4.66
N ARG A 170 -12.60 8.05 5.84
CA ARG A 170 -12.90 6.90 6.70
C ARG A 170 -14.12 7.21 7.59
N ASP A 171 -15.15 6.39 7.51
CA ASP A 171 -16.36 6.53 8.33
C ASP A 171 -16.16 6.02 9.77
N GLY A 172 -17.17 6.21 10.63
CA GLY A 172 -17.12 5.77 12.03
C GLY A 172 -17.06 4.25 12.23
N ALA A 173 -17.36 3.45 11.21
CA ALA A 173 -17.18 2.00 11.22
C ALA A 173 -15.76 1.59 10.78
N GLY A 174 -14.93 2.57 10.40
CA GLY A 174 -13.59 2.33 9.90
C GLY A 174 -13.53 1.94 8.43
N VAL A 175 -14.58 2.19 7.63
CA VAL A 175 -14.62 1.88 6.20
C VAL A 175 -14.39 3.16 5.39
N ILE A 176 -13.58 3.10 4.33
CA ILE A 176 -13.41 4.24 3.41
C ILE A 176 -14.63 4.36 2.51
N ARG A 177 -15.18 5.57 2.41
CA ARG A 177 -16.37 5.91 1.61
C ARG A 177 -16.06 7.00 0.60
N TRP A 178 -16.83 7.02 -0.48
CA TRP A 178 -16.93 8.19 -1.36
C TRP A 178 -17.60 9.35 -0.62
N GLY A 179 -17.03 10.55 -0.77
CA GLY A 179 -17.64 11.80 -0.36
C GLY A 179 -18.53 12.39 -1.45
N ASN A 180 -18.55 13.73 -1.53
CA ASN A 180 -19.41 14.47 -2.47
C ASN A 180 -18.63 15.47 -3.33
N ASP A 181 -17.33 15.70 -3.09
CA ASP A 181 -16.49 16.60 -3.86
C ASP A 181 -15.94 15.89 -5.10
N GLU A 182 -16.50 16.20 -6.26
CA GLU A 182 -16.09 15.62 -7.52
C GLU A 182 -15.18 16.55 -8.33
N ARG A 183 -14.13 15.99 -8.93
CA ARG A 183 -13.17 16.69 -9.80
C ARG A 183 -13.04 15.97 -11.13
N ARG A 184 -12.95 16.73 -12.21
CA ARG A 184 -12.55 16.21 -13.52
C ARG A 184 -11.17 16.73 -13.85
N VAL A 185 -10.27 15.83 -14.22
CA VAL A 185 -8.89 16.16 -14.54
C VAL A 185 -8.54 15.63 -15.92
N THR A 186 -7.95 16.46 -16.78
CA THR A 186 -7.31 16.02 -18.02
C THR A 186 -5.79 16.11 -17.90
N GLY A 187 -5.09 15.25 -18.66
CA GLY A 187 -3.64 15.09 -18.58
C GLY A 187 -3.02 14.73 -19.92
N ARG A 188 -1.71 14.96 -20.06
CA ARG A 188 -0.93 14.48 -21.22
C ARG A 188 -0.14 13.21 -20.89
N VAL A 189 0.38 13.15 -19.66
CA VAL A 189 1.06 12.00 -19.10
C VAL A 189 0.35 11.59 -17.82
N PHE A 190 0.14 10.29 -17.65
CA PHE A 190 -0.45 9.70 -16.46
C PHE A 190 0.54 8.71 -15.85
N VAL A 191 0.74 8.79 -14.54
CA VAL A 191 1.62 7.90 -13.78
C VAL A 191 0.80 7.22 -12.70
N ASP A 192 0.77 5.89 -12.72
CA ASP A 192 0.22 5.11 -11.62
C ASP A 192 1.34 4.77 -10.63
N ALA A 193 1.24 5.32 -9.43
CA ALA A 193 2.15 5.10 -8.32
C ALA A 193 1.40 4.55 -7.09
N SER A 194 0.25 3.91 -7.31
CA SER A 194 -0.55 3.26 -6.27
C SER A 194 -0.12 1.82 -6.03
N GLU A 195 -0.31 1.35 -4.79
CA GLU A 195 0.02 -0.04 -4.40
C GLU A 195 -0.92 -1.08 -5.06
N ASP A 196 -2.11 -0.65 -5.47
CA ASP A 196 -3.16 -1.50 -6.04
C ASP A 196 -3.32 -1.35 -7.56
N GLY A 197 -2.52 -0.48 -8.18
CA GLY A 197 -2.55 -0.15 -9.61
C GLY A 197 -3.91 0.34 -10.09
N ARG A 198 -4.62 1.13 -9.28
CA ARG A 198 -6.00 1.53 -9.56
C ARG A 198 -6.15 2.21 -10.93
N LEU A 199 -5.30 3.20 -11.23
CA LEU A 199 -5.33 3.91 -12.50
C LEU A 199 -5.11 2.95 -13.68
N THR A 200 -4.10 2.09 -13.57
CA THR A 200 -3.77 1.07 -14.57
C THR A 200 -4.97 0.15 -14.85
N ARG A 201 -5.57 -0.38 -13.78
CA ARG A 201 -6.72 -1.30 -13.88
C ARG A 201 -7.95 -0.62 -14.47
N LEU A 202 -8.30 0.57 -13.97
CA LEU A 202 -9.49 1.29 -14.41
C LEU A 202 -9.34 1.86 -15.83
N ALA A 203 -8.11 2.03 -16.32
CA ALA A 203 -7.82 2.31 -17.73
C ALA A 203 -8.04 1.09 -18.65
N GLY A 204 -8.33 -0.09 -18.10
CA GLY A 204 -8.53 -1.33 -18.85
C GLY A 204 -7.23 -2.03 -19.26
N VAL A 205 -6.09 -1.67 -18.67
CA VAL A 205 -4.81 -2.33 -18.94
C VAL A 205 -4.79 -3.71 -18.26
N PRO A 206 -4.55 -4.81 -18.98
CA PRO A 206 -4.47 -6.13 -18.37
C PRO A 206 -3.28 -6.24 -17.41
N VAL A 207 -3.53 -6.78 -16.22
CA VAL A 207 -2.54 -7.02 -15.16
C VAL A 207 -2.59 -8.47 -14.71
N THR A 208 -1.52 -8.94 -14.07
CA THR A 208 -1.54 -10.15 -13.22
C THR A 208 -1.58 -9.74 -11.76
N THR A 209 -1.96 -10.65 -10.87
CA THR A 209 -2.16 -10.36 -9.44
C THR A 209 -1.64 -11.45 -8.55
N GLY A 210 -1.11 -11.08 -7.39
CA GLY A 210 -0.59 -12.05 -6.42
C GLY A 210 0.41 -12.99 -7.08
N ARG A 211 0.29 -14.28 -6.76
CA ARG A 211 1.14 -15.32 -7.33
C ARG A 211 0.68 -15.87 -8.69
N ALA A 212 -0.14 -15.14 -9.46
CA ALA A 212 -0.63 -15.62 -10.76
C ALA A 212 0.49 -15.97 -11.75
N ASP A 213 1.60 -15.26 -11.67
CA ASP A 213 2.76 -15.36 -12.57
C ASP A 213 3.86 -16.31 -12.06
N TRP A 214 3.69 -16.88 -10.87
CA TRP A 214 4.60 -17.87 -10.31
C TRP A 214 4.65 -19.17 -11.13
N PRO A 215 5.73 -19.95 -11.06
CA PRO A 215 5.77 -21.30 -11.63
C PRO A 215 4.64 -22.17 -11.08
N ALA A 216 3.90 -22.85 -11.97
CA ALA A 216 2.68 -23.59 -11.62
C ALA A 216 2.90 -24.68 -10.54
N GLN A 217 4.10 -25.24 -10.44
CA GLN A 217 4.47 -26.24 -9.44
C GLN A 217 4.41 -25.71 -7.99
N TYR A 218 4.48 -24.39 -7.77
CA TYR A 218 4.39 -23.75 -6.46
C TYR A 218 2.99 -23.22 -6.13
N LEU A 219 2.01 -23.47 -7.01
CA LEU A 219 0.64 -23.01 -6.85
C LEU A 219 -0.28 -24.12 -6.34
N ASP A 220 -1.32 -23.73 -5.59
CA ASP A 220 -2.44 -24.61 -5.26
C ASP A 220 -3.12 -25.05 -6.57
N PRO A 221 -3.72 -26.25 -6.64
CA PRO A 221 -4.39 -26.72 -7.85
C PRO A 221 -5.44 -25.76 -8.43
N ALA A 222 -6.15 -25.01 -7.58
CA ALA A 222 -7.16 -24.02 -7.99
C ALA A 222 -6.57 -22.74 -8.62
N GLU A 223 -5.25 -22.53 -8.50
CA GLU A 223 -4.52 -21.37 -9.02
C GLU A 223 -3.69 -21.69 -10.26
N ARG A 224 -3.61 -22.97 -10.63
CA ARG A 224 -2.91 -23.42 -11.82
C ARG A 224 -3.78 -23.16 -13.05
N ASN A 225 -3.16 -22.68 -14.12
CA ASN A 225 -3.72 -22.79 -15.46
C ASN A 225 -4.08 -24.26 -15.70
N GLY A 226 -5.32 -24.54 -16.08
CA GLY A 226 -5.80 -25.91 -16.26
C GLY A 226 -4.90 -26.72 -17.21
N GLY A 227 -4.06 -27.58 -16.64
CA GLY A 227 -3.29 -28.61 -17.34
C GLY A 227 -2.09 -28.11 -18.17
N ASP A 228 -0.96 -28.76 -17.93
CA ASP A 228 0.31 -28.79 -18.66
C ASP A 228 0.28 -28.35 -20.15
N THR A 229 0.22 -27.05 -20.44
CA THR A 229 0.52 -26.51 -21.78
C THR A 229 1.05 -25.07 -21.69
N LYS A 230 2.18 -24.81 -22.35
CA LYS A 230 2.89 -23.52 -22.45
C LYS A 230 2.10 -22.39 -23.18
N ARG A 231 0.77 -22.48 -23.26
CA ARG A 231 -0.11 -21.56 -24.02
C ARG A 231 -1.51 -21.36 -23.44
N ALA A 232 -1.84 -21.93 -22.27
CA ALA A 232 -3.13 -21.67 -21.66
C ALA A 232 -3.22 -20.21 -21.16
N PRO A 233 -4.33 -19.48 -21.40
CA PRO A 233 -4.52 -18.15 -20.85
C PRO A 233 -4.39 -18.19 -19.33
N ALA A 234 -3.88 -17.09 -18.74
CA ALA A 234 -3.79 -16.92 -17.29
C ALA A 234 -5.11 -17.30 -16.60
N PRO A 235 -5.08 -17.77 -15.34
CA PRO A 235 -6.30 -17.95 -14.59
C PRO A 235 -7.01 -16.59 -14.54
N PRO A 236 -8.35 -16.54 -14.48
CA PRO A 236 -9.01 -15.27 -14.25
C PRO A 236 -8.40 -14.65 -12.98
N ALA A 237 -8.17 -13.33 -13.00
CA ALA A 237 -7.50 -12.60 -11.90
C ALA A 237 -8.18 -12.79 -10.53
N GLU A 238 -9.37 -13.38 -10.50
CA GLU A 238 -10.15 -13.75 -9.33
C GLU A 238 -9.65 -15.00 -8.59
N THR A 239 -8.67 -15.76 -9.12
CA THR A 239 -8.25 -17.01 -8.48
C THR A 239 -6.87 -16.95 -7.84
N ALA A 240 -5.96 -16.07 -8.25
CA ALA A 240 -4.63 -16.02 -7.66
C ALA A 240 -4.67 -15.42 -6.24
N ARG A 241 -4.02 -16.09 -5.28
CA ARG A 241 -3.86 -15.53 -3.93
C ARG A 241 -2.84 -14.40 -3.97
N GLN A 242 -3.16 -13.32 -3.25
CA GLN A 242 -2.19 -12.29 -2.91
C GLN A 242 -1.48 -12.67 -1.61
N GLN A 243 -0.30 -12.09 -1.41
CA GLN A 243 0.45 -12.33 -0.20
C GLN A 243 -0.30 -11.72 1.00
N ALA A 244 -0.13 -12.30 2.18
CA ALA A 244 -0.79 -11.82 3.38
C ALA A 244 -0.45 -10.34 3.62
N ALA A 245 -1.49 -9.52 3.72
CA ALA A 245 -1.36 -8.14 4.12
C ALA A 245 -0.96 -8.07 5.61
N THR A 246 -0.47 -6.91 6.05
CA THR A 246 -0.30 -6.65 7.48
C THR A 246 -0.95 -5.34 7.89
N LEU A 247 -1.39 -5.28 9.14
CA LEU A 247 -1.83 -4.04 9.78
C LEU A 247 -0.78 -3.66 10.83
N GLN A 248 -0.10 -2.54 10.60
CA GLN A 248 0.83 -1.96 11.56
C GLN A 248 0.06 -1.40 12.74
N PHE A 249 0.61 -1.57 13.94
CA PHE A 249 0.00 -1.07 15.18
C PHE A 249 1.06 -0.53 16.14
N LYS A 250 0.65 0.37 17.02
CA LYS A 250 1.55 0.96 18.01
C LYS A 250 1.55 0.23 19.34
N ILE A 251 2.73 0.06 19.90
CA ILE A 251 2.94 -0.40 21.29
C ILE A 251 3.86 0.53 22.08
N THR A 252 3.83 0.38 23.39
CA THR A 252 4.88 0.84 24.31
C THR A 252 5.51 -0.35 25.04
N GLY A 253 6.52 -0.12 25.88
CA GLY A 253 7.06 -1.15 26.78
C GLY A 253 8.09 -2.10 26.17
N VAL A 254 8.66 -1.74 25.02
CA VAL A 254 9.76 -2.50 24.39
C VAL A 254 11.03 -2.35 25.24
N THR A 255 11.61 -3.47 25.66
CA THR A 255 12.86 -3.49 26.43
C THR A 255 14.05 -3.77 25.53
N VAL A 256 15.00 -2.84 25.45
CA VAL A 256 16.18 -2.92 24.58
C VAL A 256 17.48 -3.03 25.38
N PRO A 257 18.54 -3.65 24.83
CA PRO A 257 19.88 -3.66 25.42
C PRO A 257 20.53 -2.26 25.41
N ALA A 258 21.65 -2.12 26.12
CA ALA A 258 22.37 -0.84 26.24
C ALA A 258 22.93 -0.31 24.89
N GLY A 259 23.17 -1.20 23.94
CA GLY A 259 23.62 -0.88 22.59
C GLY A 259 23.16 -1.97 21.61
N SER A 260 23.36 -1.74 20.31
CA SER A 260 22.98 -2.69 19.27
C SER A 260 23.55 -4.07 19.59
N ALA A 261 22.68 -5.09 19.58
CA ALA A 261 23.05 -6.43 19.96
C ALA A 261 22.11 -7.45 19.34
N ARG A 262 22.60 -8.68 19.19
CA ARG A 262 21.77 -9.84 18.95
C ARG A 262 21.64 -10.63 20.24
N VAL A 263 20.42 -10.89 20.69
CA VAL A 263 20.14 -11.74 21.85
C VAL A 263 19.24 -12.88 21.37
N GLY A 264 19.78 -14.11 21.36
CA GLY A 264 19.11 -15.25 20.72
C GLY A 264 18.90 -15.01 19.22
N ASP A 265 17.65 -15.07 18.78
CA ASP A 265 17.20 -14.81 17.41
C ASP A 265 16.55 -13.44 17.22
N ILE A 266 16.67 -12.54 18.22
CA ILE A 266 16.18 -11.16 18.13
C ILE A 266 17.38 -10.22 17.93
N TYR A 267 17.27 -9.36 16.93
CA TYR A 267 18.24 -8.34 16.56
C TYR A 267 17.74 -6.98 17.05
N PHE A 268 18.56 -6.29 17.84
CA PHE A 268 18.31 -4.93 18.30
C PHE A 268 19.31 -4.02 17.60
N THR A 269 18.81 -3.10 16.78
CA THR A 269 19.62 -2.19 15.99
C THR A 269 19.30 -0.76 16.40
N ARG A 270 20.32 -0.01 16.83
CA ARG A 270 20.23 1.44 16.99
C ARG A 270 20.79 2.11 15.75
N SER A 271 19.96 2.90 15.05
CA SER A 271 20.37 3.63 13.87
C SER A 271 21.37 4.74 14.23
N ARG A 272 22.07 5.28 13.24
CA ARG A 272 22.98 6.42 13.43
C ARG A 272 22.28 7.69 13.96
N HIS A 273 20.95 7.78 13.79
CA HIS A 273 20.13 8.88 14.29
C HIS A 273 19.54 8.56 15.67
N GLY A 274 20.00 7.50 16.34
CA GLY A 274 19.60 7.14 17.70
C GLY A 274 18.28 6.39 17.82
N VAL A 275 17.55 6.21 16.72
CA VAL A 275 16.27 5.48 16.65
C VAL A 275 16.51 3.98 16.73
N TRP A 276 15.72 3.27 17.53
CA TRP A 276 15.80 1.82 17.61
C TRP A 276 14.88 1.10 16.63
N GLY A 277 15.38 -0.01 16.11
CA GLY A 277 14.61 -1.05 15.43
C GLY A 277 14.91 -2.41 16.05
N VAL A 278 13.92 -3.30 16.02
CA VAL A 278 14.00 -4.66 16.55
C VAL A 278 13.32 -5.61 15.57
N ASP A 279 13.98 -6.69 15.21
CA ASP A 279 13.42 -7.74 14.38
C ASP A 279 13.80 -9.14 14.88
N GLY A 280 12.94 -10.13 14.62
CA GLY A 280 13.20 -11.53 14.94
C GLY A 280 12.04 -12.24 15.66
N GLY A 281 12.39 -13.27 16.43
CA GLY A 281 11.42 -14.08 17.17
C GLY A 281 10.89 -15.30 16.40
N SER A 282 11.64 -15.78 15.41
CA SER A 282 11.37 -17.05 14.70
C SER A 282 11.34 -18.25 15.64
N LEU A 283 12.16 -18.27 16.71
CA LEU A 283 12.15 -19.32 17.73
C LEU A 283 10.87 -19.25 18.57
N THR A 284 10.47 -18.05 19.02
CA THR A 284 9.18 -17.85 19.72
C THR A 284 8.02 -18.30 18.85
N PHE A 285 7.98 -17.87 17.58
CA PHE A 285 6.95 -18.26 16.64
C PHE A 285 6.88 -19.78 16.43
N ARG A 286 8.02 -20.47 16.38
CA ARG A 286 8.11 -21.92 16.21
C ARG A 286 7.66 -22.69 17.45
N ASP A 287 8.12 -22.27 18.63
CA ASP A 287 8.15 -23.13 19.82
C ASP A 287 7.20 -22.66 20.94
N ASN A 288 6.86 -21.37 21.03
CA ASN A 288 6.10 -20.85 22.16
C ASN A 288 4.63 -21.31 22.11
N PRO A 289 4.11 -22.01 23.15
CA PRO A 289 2.78 -22.59 23.12
C PRO A 289 1.65 -21.54 23.07
N VAL A 290 1.85 -20.34 23.62
CA VAL A 290 0.83 -19.28 23.61
C VAL A 290 0.72 -18.67 22.21
N VAL A 291 1.84 -18.39 21.56
CA VAL A 291 1.85 -17.90 20.15
C VAL A 291 1.27 -18.95 19.21
N ARG A 292 1.63 -20.22 19.42
CA ARG A 292 1.05 -21.33 18.66
C ARG A 292 -0.45 -21.46 18.89
N ALA A 293 -0.94 -21.39 20.13
CA ALA A 293 -2.36 -21.46 20.41
C ALA A 293 -3.14 -20.31 19.77
N PHE A 294 -2.60 -19.09 19.80
CA PHE A 294 -3.17 -17.94 19.09
C PHE A 294 -3.26 -18.24 17.59
N ASN A 295 -2.16 -18.66 16.97
CA ASN A 295 -2.15 -18.93 15.53
C ASN A 295 -3.03 -20.14 15.17
N ASP A 296 -3.05 -21.21 15.96
CA ASP A 296 -3.88 -22.40 15.72
C ASP A 296 -5.37 -22.03 15.70
N HIS A 297 -5.79 -21.07 16.53
CA HIS A 297 -7.15 -20.57 16.60
C HIS A 297 -7.50 -19.58 15.49
N TYR A 298 -6.68 -18.54 15.30
CA TYR A 298 -7.01 -17.41 14.45
C TYR A 298 -6.58 -17.57 12.99
N ALA A 299 -5.58 -18.42 12.69
CA ALA A 299 -5.04 -18.56 11.35
C ALA A 299 -6.07 -19.10 10.34
N PRO A 300 -6.91 -20.10 10.67
CA PRO A 300 -8.03 -20.51 9.83
C PRO A 300 -9.11 -19.43 9.66
N LEU A 301 -9.19 -18.47 10.59
CA LEU A 301 -10.11 -17.32 10.55
C LEU A 301 -9.53 -16.13 9.78
N GLY A 302 -8.32 -16.27 9.22
CA GLY A 302 -7.67 -15.26 8.39
C GLY A 302 -6.61 -14.41 9.08
N PHE A 303 -6.23 -14.71 10.33
CA PHE A 303 -5.29 -13.87 11.10
C PHE A 303 -4.19 -14.69 11.79
N ALA A 304 -2.94 -14.24 11.72
CA ALA A 304 -1.85 -14.90 12.45
C ALA A 304 -0.78 -13.90 12.88
N LEU A 305 -0.08 -14.22 13.96
CA LEU A 305 1.18 -13.58 14.32
C LEU A 305 2.33 -14.21 13.54
N LYS A 306 3.18 -13.38 12.94
CA LYS A 306 4.51 -13.74 12.43
C LYS A 306 5.61 -13.24 13.37
N PRO A 307 6.87 -13.67 13.21
CA PRO A 307 8.01 -12.94 13.76
C PRO A 307 7.92 -11.46 13.43
N PHE A 308 8.33 -10.63 14.36
CA PHE A 308 7.98 -9.21 14.34
C PHE A 308 9.12 -8.38 13.78
N ASN A 309 8.76 -7.28 13.13
CA ASN A 309 9.62 -6.12 12.93
C ASN A 309 8.97 -4.96 13.71
N ALA A 310 9.76 -4.22 14.47
CA ALA A 310 9.29 -3.06 15.20
C ALA A 310 10.34 -1.94 15.15
N ALA A 311 9.91 -0.68 15.13
CA ALA A 311 10.81 0.46 15.25
C ALA A 311 10.17 1.58 16.05
N GLN A 312 11.00 2.29 16.82
CA GLN A 312 10.58 3.48 17.55
C GLN A 312 10.03 4.50 16.57
N ASP A 313 8.93 5.15 16.95
CA ASP A 313 8.36 6.25 16.19
C ASP A 313 9.18 7.54 16.43
N GLY A 314 10.46 7.50 16.06
CA GLY A 314 11.44 8.56 16.26
C GLY A 314 12.37 8.38 17.46
N PRO A 315 13.44 9.20 17.54
CA PRO A 315 14.40 9.13 18.64
C PRO A 315 13.72 9.31 20.00
N ASP A 316 14.10 8.49 20.97
CA ASP A 316 13.62 8.53 22.36
C ASP A 316 12.11 8.38 22.55
N SER A 317 11.36 8.03 21.49
CA SER A 317 9.95 7.73 21.59
C SER A 317 9.71 6.47 22.42
N ARG A 318 8.68 6.53 23.27
CA ARG A 318 8.16 5.36 24.00
C ARG A 318 7.27 4.50 23.14
N GLU A 319 6.79 5.05 22.02
CA GLU A 319 5.91 4.37 21.08
C GLU A 319 6.71 3.73 19.95
N TRP A 320 6.26 2.54 19.56
CA TRP A 320 6.87 1.74 18.52
C TRP A 320 5.80 1.28 17.56
N TRP A 321 6.06 1.41 16.27
CA TRP A 321 5.28 0.73 15.25
C TRP A 321 5.73 -0.73 15.15
N VAL A 322 4.77 -1.64 14.98
CA VAL A 322 4.99 -3.08 14.92
C VAL A 322 4.31 -3.67 13.70
N ASN A 323 5.06 -4.48 12.95
CA ASN A 323 4.56 -5.31 11.88
C ASN A 323 4.67 -6.78 12.31
N ALA A 324 3.55 -7.35 12.76
CA ALA A 324 3.49 -8.74 13.23
C ALA A 324 2.15 -9.46 12.94
N LEU A 325 1.06 -8.74 12.68
CA LEU A 325 -0.25 -9.32 12.40
C LEU A 325 -0.43 -9.51 10.89
N LEU A 326 -0.45 -10.76 10.45
CA LEU A 326 -0.83 -11.18 9.10
C LEU A 326 -2.34 -11.20 8.94
N VAL A 327 -2.83 -10.74 7.79
CA VAL A 327 -4.22 -10.81 7.36
C VAL A 327 -4.27 -11.53 6.01
N PHE A 328 -4.86 -12.73 6.00
CA PHE A 328 -4.91 -13.59 4.81
C PHE A 328 -6.08 -13.25 3.90
N ASN A 329 -5.94 -13.64 2.63
CA ASN A 329 -6.97 -13.52 1.59
C ASN A 329 -7.46 -12.08 1.36
N VAL A 330 -6.62 -11.06 1.58
CA VAL A 330 -6.95 -9.69 1.21
C VAL A 330 -6.70 -9.51 -0.29
N ASP A 331 -7.69 -9.02 -1.03
CA ASP A 331 -7.46 -8.53 -2.39
C ASP A 331 -7.22 -7.02 -2.32
N GLY A 332 -5.96 -6.62 -2.50
CA GLY A 332 -5.56 -5.20 -2.39
C GLY A 332 -6.21 -4.27 -3.41
N ARG A 333 -6.86 -4.81 -4.46
CA ARG A 333 -7.58 -4.04 -5.48
C ARG A 333 -9.03 -3.74 -5.09
N ALA A 334 -9.54 -4.47 -4.10
CA ALA A 334 -10.95 -4.46 -3.73
C ALA A 334 -11.17 -3.52 -2.56
N ASP A 335 -11.87 -2.42 -2.82
CA ASP A 335 -12.19 -1.39 -1.85
C ASP A 335 -13.71 -1.29 -1.67
N GLN A 336 -14.22 -1.22 -0.43
CA GLN A 336 -15.67 -1.25 -0.17
C GLN A 336 -16.42 -0.12 -0.87
N ARG A 337 -15.78 1.03 -1.08
CA ARG A 337 -16.35 2.17 -1.82
C ARG A 337 -16.74 1.82 -3.27
N ASP A 338 -16.13 0.80 -3.87
CA ASP A 338 -16.43 0.40 -5.25
C ASP A 338 -17.45 -0.73 -5.36
N ARG A 339 -17.88 -1.33 -4.24
CA ARG A 339 -18.73 -2.53 -4.25
C ARG A 339 -20.03 -2.30 -5.03
N GLY A 340 -20.27 -3.17 -6.02
CA GLY A 340 -21.46 -3.08 -6.89
C GLY A 340 -21.28 -2.12 -8.08
N THR A 341 -20.11 -1.53 -8.28
CA THR A 341 -19.77 -0.72 -9.44
C THR A 341 -18.85 -1.49 -10.41
N PRO A 342 -18.66 -1.02 -11.66
CA PRO A 342 -17.68 -1.61 -12.58
C PRO A 342 -16.21 -1.51 -12.11
N ALA A 343 -15.90 -0.65 -11.13
CA ALA A 343 -14.55 -0.54 -10.57
C ALA A 343 -14.22 -1.68 -9.60
N TRP A 344 -15.23 -2.38 -9.07
CA TRP A 344 -15.04 -3.53 -8.20
C TRP A 344 -14.38 -4.68 -8.98
N PRO A 345 -13.21 -5.19 -8.53
CA PRO A 345 -12.53 -6.27 -9.22
C PRO A 345 -13.24 -7.60 -9.01
N ALA A 346 -12.90 -8.59 -9.83
CA ALA A 346 -13.26 -9.97 -9.54
C ALA A 346 -12.41 -10.46 -8.36
N VAL A 347 -13.05 -10.76 -7.23
CA VAL A 347 -12.43 -11.17 -5.97
C VAL A 347 -12.68 -12.66 -5.73
N ARG A 348 -11.71 -13.34 -5.12
CA ARG A 348 -11.84 -14.73 -4.68
C ARG A 348 -13.07 -14.91 -3.77
N PRO A 349 -13.76 -16.06 -3.79
CA PRO A 349 -14.88 -16.32 -2.88
C PRO A 349 -14.51 -16.27 -1.38
N ASP A 350 -13.27 -16.60 -1.03
CA ASP A 350 -12.72 -16.50 0.32
C ASP A 350 -11.97 -15.18 0.58
N GLY A 351 -12.06 -14.24 -0.37
CA GLY A 351 -11.36 -12.95 -0.34
C GLY A 351 -12.05 -11.90 0.52
N LEU A 352 -11.23 -11.03 1.12
CA LEU A 352 -11.63 -9.83 1.83
C LEU A 352 -11.23 -8.59 1.02
N ASP A 353 -12.07 -7.57 1.02
CA ASP A 353 -11.66 -6.22 0.65
C ASP A 353 -10.78 -5.58 1.72
N THR A 354 -10.04 -4.55 1.32
CA THR A 354 -9.06 -3.82 2.14
C THR A 354 -9.68 -3.24 3.41
N ASP A 355 -10.86 -2.62 3.31
CA ASP A 355 -11.57 -2.01 4.43
C ASP A 355 -12.05 -3.05 5.46
N THR A 356 -12.67 -4.13 4.99
CA THR A 356 -13.16 -5.21 5.85
C THR A 356 -12.00 -5.91 6.55
N ALA A 357 -10.90 -6.13 5.83
CA ALA A 357 -9.67 -6.68 6.39
C ALA A 357 -9.08 -5.77 7.48
N TRP A 358 -9.03 -4.45 7.23
CA TRP A 358 -8.55 -3.45 8.18
C TRP A 358 -9.38 -3.44 9.47
N VAL A 359 -10.71 -3.38 9.36
CA VAL A 359 -11.63 -3.37 10.51
C VAL A 359 -11.47 -4.65 11.34
N LYS A 360 -11.50 -5.82 10.70
CA LYS A 360 -11.36 -7.10 11.40
C LYS A 360 -9.98 -7.26 12.05
N ALA A 361 -8.91 -6.82 11.38
CA ALA A 361 -7.57 -6.86 11.97
C ALA A 361 -7.48 -5.98 13.22
N ARG A 362 -8.09 -4.79 13.21
CA ARG A 362 -8.17 -3.92 14.39
C ARG A 362 -8.95 -4.58 15.53
N ASP A 363 -10.02 -5.32 15.24
CA ASP A 363 -10.76 -6.09 16.24
C ASP A 363 -9.94 -7.24 16.84
N ILE A 364 -9.05 -7.88 16.06
CA ILE A 364 -8.11 -8.88 16.57
C ILE A 364 -7.12 -8.28 17.54
N LEU A 365 -6.61 -7.06 17.27
CA LEU A 365 -5.71 -6.36 18.19
C LEU A 365 -6.36 -6.08 19.56
N ASP A 366 -7.68 -5.88 19.60
CA ASP A 366 -8.43 -5.65 20.84
C ASP A 366 -8.62 -6.92 21.69
N LYS A 367 -8.30 -8.11 21.17
CA LYS A 367 -8.44 -9.38 21.90
C LYS A 367 -7.36 -9.52 22.99
N PRO A 368 -7.70 -9.91 24.23
CA PRO A 368 -6.70 -10.16 25.27
C PRO A 368 -5.63 -11.18 24.88
N GLU A 369 -6.01 -12.20 24.11
CA GLU A 369 -5.13 -13.26 23.62
C GLU A 369 -4.05 -12.70 22.68
N PHE A 370 -4.37 -11.66 21.92
CA PHE A 370 -3.41 -11.03 21.02
C PHE A 370 -2.23 -10.45 21.78
N ILE A 371 -2.48 -9.56 22.75
CA ILE A 371 -1.39 -8.93 23.50
C ILE A 371 -0.65 -9.95 24.38
N GLN A 372 -1.33 -10.98 24.89
CA GLN A 372 -0.70 -12.09 25.62
C GLN A 372 0.28 -12.87 24.74
N ALA A 373 -0.09 -13.18 23.49
CA ALA A 373 0.77 -13.84 22.52
C ALA A 373 1.91 -12.91 22.06
N LEU A 374 1.64 -11.63 21.79
CA LEU A 374 2.66 -10.66 21.37
C LEU A 374 3.78 -10.52 22.42
N ARG A 375 3.43 -10.50 23.71
CA ARG A 375 4.42 -10.40 24.82
C ARG A 375 5.40 -11.57 24.88
N GLN A 376 5.08 -12.69 24.25
CA GLN A 376 5.96 -13.86 24.20
C GLN A 376 7.17 -13.66 23.30
N PHE A 377 7.15 -12.66 22.41
CA PHE A 377 8.29 -12.26 21.60
C PHE A 377 9.32 -11.49 22.45
N SER A 378 9.89 -12.20 23.41
CA SER A 378 10.92 -11.74 24.33
C SER A 378 12.02 -12.79 24.46
N VAL A 379 13.21 -12.35 24.84
CA VAL A 379 14.39 -13.21 24.97
C VAL A 379 15.16 -12.87 26.23
N VAL A 380 15.70 -13.89 26.91
CA VAL A 380 16.58 -13.72 28.08
C VAL A 380 18.02 -13.84 27.61
N ASP A 381 18.87 -12.86 27.93
CA ASP A 381 20.30 -12.97 27.69
C ASP A 381 20.90 -13.99 28.68
N PRO A 382 21.42 -15.14 28.21
CA PRO A 382 21.91 -16.19 29.09
C PRO A 382 23.11 -15.76 29.95
N ARG A 383 23.81 -14.68 29.57
CA ARG A 383 24.98 -14.18 30.32
C ARG A 383 24.61 -13.27 31.48
N THR A 384 23.49 -12.54 31.35
CA THR A 384 23.11 -11.51 32.32
C THR A 384 21.80 -11.82 33.05
N GLY A 385 21.04 -12.80 32.57
CA GLY A 385 19.68 -13.10 33.06
C GLY A 385 18.65 -12.02 32.75
N ARG A 386 19.04 -10.94 32.06
CA ARG A 386 18.13 -9.84 31.72
C ARG A 386 17.26 -10.21 30.53
N ARG A 387 15.99 -9.84 30.59
CA ARG A 387 15.04 -10.02 29.50
C ARG A 387 14.94 -8.77 28.62
N TYR A 388 14.83 -8.99 27.31
CA TYR A 388 14.63 -7.98 26.28
C TYR A 388 13.46 -8.36 25.36
N GLY A 389 12.97 -7.42 24.56
CA GLY A 389 11.85 -7.61 23.63
C GLY A 389 10.52 -7.13 24.20
N LEU A 390 9.44 -7.86 23.91
CA LEU A 390 8.06 -7.39 24.04
C LEU A 390 7.34 -7.80 25.33
N GLU A 391 8.02 -8.34 26.35
CA GLU A 391 7.36 -8.86 27.58
C GLU A 391 6.41 -7.84 28.22
N ASN A 392 6.82 -6.57 28.26
CA ASN A 392 6.06 -5.48 28.87
C ASN A 392 5.22 -4.69 27.86
N ALA A 393 5.03 -5.24 26.65
CA ALA A 393 4.33 -4.54 25.58
C ALA A 393 2.89 -4.18 25.99
N ALA A 394 2.46 -2.97 25.67
CA ALA A 394 1.07 -2.55 25.79
C ALA A 394 0.66 -1.83 24.51
N LEU A 395 -0.53 -2.13 24.00
CA LEU A 395 -1.09 -1.43 22.85
C LEU A 395 -1.31 0.05 23.20
N VAL A 396 -0.86 0.94 22.31
CA VAL A 396 -1.26 2.34 22.37
C VAL A 396 -2.72 2.43 21.95
N LYS A 397 -3.51 3.19 22.71
CA LYS A 397 -4.93 3.40 22.45
C LYS A 397 -5.18 4.86 22.06
N ASP A 398 -6.11 5.07 21.14
CA ASP A 398 -6.60 6.41 20.77
C ASP A 398 -7.56 6.98 21.84
N GLY A 399 -8.06 8.19 21.60
CA GLY A 399 -9.01 8.85 22.50
C GLY A 399 -10.35 8.12 22.68
N GLN A 400 -10.64 7.12 21.85
CA GLN A 400 -11.84 6.26 21.95
C GLN A 400 -11.52 4.90 22.61
N GLY A 401 -10.29 4.71 23.09
CA GLY A 401 -9.85 3.46 23.72
C GLY A 401 -9.55 2.33 22.72
N LYS A 402 -9.48 2.62 21.42
CA LYS A 402 -9.20 1.64 20.37
C LYS A 402 -7.71 1.60 20.02
N PRO A 403 -7.16 0.48 19.53
CA PRO A 403 -5.75 0.39 19.18
C PRO A 403 -5.40 1.44 18.12
N VAL A 404 -4.27 2.11 18.32
CA VAL A 404 -3.66 2.95 17.28
C VAL A 404 -3.01 2.05 16.25
N VAL A 405 -3.45 2.18 15.01
CA VAL A 405 -3.04 1.37 13.85
C VAL A 405 -2.73 2.29 12.67
N GLY A 406 -2.04 1.75 11.66
CA GLY A 406 -1.85 2.46 10.40
C GLY A 406 -3.19 2.65 9.67
N ASP A 407 -3.35 3.77 8.96
CA ASP A 407 -4.55 4.08 8.19
C ASP A 407 -4.68 3.22 6.92
N LEU A 408 -3.59 2.57 6.50
CA LEU A 408 -3.52 1.70 5.34
C LEU A 408 -3.03 0.31 5.76
N LEU A 409 -3.52 -0.73 5.08
CA LEU A 409 -2.89 -2.04 5.14
C LEU A 409 -1.58 -2.01 4.37
N TYR A 410 -0.57 -2.70 4.88
CA TYR A 410 0.62 -3.01 4.10
C TYR A 410 0.30 -4.17 3.16
N LEU A 411 0.07 -3.82 1.89
CA LEU A 411 -0.22 -4.75 0.79
C LEU A 411 1.07 -5.17 0.09
N ARG A 412 1.10 -6.40 -0.45
CA ARG A 412 2.26 -6.94 -1.19
C ARG A 412 1.79 -7.78 -2.35
N GLU A 413 2.45 -7.61 -3.50
CA GLU A 413 2.16 -8.33 -4.75
C GLU A 413 0.69 -8.22 -5.19
N THR A 414 0.10 -7.03 -5.06
CA THR A 414 -1.31 -6.84 -5.42
C THR A 414 -1.53 -6.89 -6.93
N VAL A 415 -0.71 -6.17 -7.69
CA VAL A 415 -0.75 -6.12 -9.16
C VAL A 415 0.65 -6.14 -9.74
N HIS A 416 0.84 -6.88 -10.83
CA HIS A 416 2.04 -6.82 -11.66
C HIS A 416 1.64 -6.40 -13.08
N LEU A 417 2.34 -5.39 -13.61
CA LEU A 417 2.11 -4.89 -14.97
C LEU A 417 3.00 -5.68 -15.96
N PRO A 418 2.41 -6.52 -16.83
CA PRO A 418 3.18 -7.28 -17.81
C PRO A 418 3.68 -6.39 -18.96
N LEU A 419 4.81 -6.75 -19.54
CA LEU A 419 5.34 -6.18 -20.78
C LEU A 419 4.46 -6.58 -21.98
N ASN A 420 3.98 -7.82 -22.01
CA ASN A 420 3.05 -8.31 -23.01
C ASN A 420 1.89 -9.08 -22.37
N PRO A 421 0.68 -8.50 -22.31
CA PRO A 421 -0.52 -9.17 -21.78
C PRO A 421 -0.83 -10.53 -22.40
N ALA A 422 -0.49 -10.75 -23.67
CA ALA A 422 -0.73 -12.02 -24.36
C ALA A 422 0.12 -13.17 -23.81
N HIS A 423 1.16 -12.86 -23.04
CA HIS A 423 2.05 -13.84 -22.42
C HIS A 423 1.79 -14.01 -20.92
N ASN A 424 0.69 -13.45 -20.38
CA ASN A 424 0.35 -13.63 -18.98
C ASN A 424 0.05 -15.10 -18.67
N GLY A 425 0.58 -15.60 -17.55
CA GLY A 425 0.31 -16.95 -17.08
C GLY A 425 1.33 -17.42 -16.05
N ASN A 426 1.11 -18.62 -15.51
CA ASN A 426 2.03 -19.21 -14.55
C ASN A 426 3.43 -19.39 -15.17
N GLY A 427 4.49 -19.04 -14.42
CA GLY A 427 5.88 -19.18 -14.82
C GLY A 427 6.43 -18.02 -15.66
N THR A 428 5.73 -16.89 -15.70
CA THR A 428 6.09 -15.71 -16.53
C THR A 428 6.79 -14.61 -15.74
N GLU A 429 6.87 -14.73 -14.41
CA GLU A 429 7.50 -13.77 -13.47
C GLU A 429 8.91 -13.32 -13.88
N ASN A 430 9.67 -14.15 -14.62
CA ASN A 430 11.05 -13.85 -15.04
C ASN A 430 11.20 -13.49 -16.52
N SER A 431 10.11 -13.42 -17.28
CA SER A 431 10.17 -13.20 -18.74
C SER A 431 9.24 -12.11 -19.26
N ASN A 432 8.25 -11.68 -18.47
CA ASN A 432 7.19 -10.78 -18.94
C ASN A 432 7.05 -9.51 -18.10
N TYR A 433 8.03 -9.13 -17.29
CA TYR A 433 7.97 -7.95 -16.41
C TYR A 433 9.26 -7.15 -16.49
N ALA A 434 9.16 -5.82 -16.31
CA ALA A 434 10.31 -4.91 -16.37
C ALA A 434 11.32 -5.14 -15.22
N LEU A 435 10.82 -5.54 -14.06
CA LEU A 435 11.60 -5.98 -12.92
C LEU A 435 11.14 -7.38 -12.52
N THR A 436 12.07 -8.30 -12.39
CA THR A 436 11.78 -9.72 -12.13
C THR A 436 12.42 -10.20 -10.83
N PRO A 437 11.91 -11.27 -10.19
CA PRO A 437 12.55 -11.88 -9.04
C PRO A 437 14.02 -12.26 -9.31
N ALA A 438 14.29 -12.86 -10.47
CA ALA A 438 15.66 -13.22 -10.87
C ALA A 438 16.56 -11.99 -11.00
N ALA A 439 16.07 -10.89 -11.57
CA ALA A 439 16.83 -9.64 -11.67
C ALA A 439 17.18 -9.07 -10.29
N CYS A 440 16.27 -9.14 -9.32
CA CYS A 440 16.51 -8.66 -7.96
C CYS A 440 17.54 -9.54 -7.21
N GLN A 441 17.40 -10.86 -7.30
CA GLN A 441 18.27 -11.81 -6.60
C GLN A 441 19.70 -11.85 -7.15
N GLY A 442 19.85 -11.83 -8.46
CA GLY A 442 21.15 -11.83 -9.12
C GLY A 442 21.68 -10.44 -9.47
N ALA A 443 21.11 -9.38 -8.88
CA ALA A 443 21.47 -8.01 -9.15
C ALA A 443 22.97 -7.77 -8.95
N GLY A 444 23.61 -7.10 -9.92
CA GLY A 444 25.02 -6.69 -9.83
C GLY A 444 26.08 -7.79 -10.04
N GLY A 445 25.69 -9.07 -10.20
CA GLY A 445 26.63 -10.17 -10.49
C GLY A 445 27.38 -10.70 -9.26
N LYS A 446 28.10 -11.82 -9.42
CA LYS A 446 28.36 -12.83 -8.36
C LYS A 446 28.89 -12.28 -7.01
N MET A 447 28.10 -12.50 -5.95
CA MET A 447 28.60 -12.97 -4.66
C MET A 447 28.30 -14.47 -4.61
N THR A 448 29.31 -15.34 -4.71
CA THR A 448 29.11 -16.78 -4.41
C THR A 448 28.62 -16.87 -2.98
N VAL A 449 27.48 -17.52 -2.78
CA VAL A 449 26.87 -17.76 -1.47
C VAL A 449 27.96 -18.19 -0.49
N ALA A 450 28.27 -17.31 0.44
CA ALA A 450 28.89 -17.68 1.68
C ALA A 450 28.15 -16.87 2.73
N GLY A 451 27.70 -17.56 3.78
CA GLY A 451 27.17 -16.91 4.97
C GLY A 451 28.17 -15.89 5.55
N PRO A 452 27.87 -15.31 6.71
CA PRO A 452 28.67 -14.24 7.29
C PRO A 452 30.15 -14.66 7.42
N GLY A 453 31.02 -14.14 6.55
CA GLY A 453 32.48 -14.37 6.61
C GLY A 453 33.22 -14.73 5.30
N GLY A 454 32.57 -14.93 4.15
CA GLY A 454 33.29 -15.29 2.92
C GLY A 454 33.95 -14.12 2.19
N ARG A 455 35.27 -14.17 1.95
CA ARG A 455 35.99 -13.23 1.06
C ARG A 455 35.89 -13.66 -0.40
N ALA A 456 35.59 -12.72 -1.30
CA ALA A 456 35.62 -12.93 -2.74
C ALA A 456 37.08 -13.04 -3.25
N ALA A 457 37.34 -13.96 -4.19
CA ALA A 457 38.61 -14.07 -4.89
C ALA A 457 38.72 -12.94 -5.94
N SER A 458 39.81 -12.18 -5.89
CA SER A 458 40.11 -11.10 -6.84
C SER A 458 40.72 -11.64 -8.14
N GLY A 459 40.26 -11.17 -9.31
CA GLY A 459 41.04 -11.27 -10.56
C GLY A 459 40.31 -11.63 -11.85
N GLN A 460 39.02 -11.98 -11.83
CA GLN A 460 38.23 -12.18 -13.05
C GLN A 460 37.11 -11.15 -13.14
N ALA A 461 36.93 -10.55 -14.33
CA ALA A 461 35.75 -9.74 -14.63
C ALA A 461 34.51 -10.60 -14.34
N SER A 462 33.74 -10.19 -13.33
CA SER A 462 32.56 -10.95 -12.94
C SER A 462 31.55 -10.91 -14.08
N PRO A 463 30.88 -12.03 -14.39
CA PRO A 463 29.78 -12.00 -15.34
C PRO A 463 28.73 -10.97 -14.85
N PRO A 464 28.07 -10.25 -15.78
CA PRO A 464 27.07 -9.27 -15.40
C PRO A 464 25.94 -9.93 -14.61
N GLY A 465 25.30 -9.15 -13.74
CA GLY A 465 24.15 -9.61 -12.96
C GLY A 465 22.97 -9.98 -13.84
N THR A 466 22.01 -10.69 -13.28
CA THR A 466 20.74 -11.04 -13.97
C THR A 466 19.91 -9.80 -14.31
N ASP A 467 20.23 -8.65 -13.72
CA ASP A 467 19.65 -7.34 -14.02
C ASP A 467 20.38 -6.56 -15.14
N ALA A 468 21.27 -7.20 -15.90
CA ALA A 468 22.03 -6.57 -16.99
C ALA A 468 21.19 -5.72 -17.95
N ALA A 469 19.99 -6.19 -18.28
CA ALA A 469 19.05 -5.49 -19.15
C ALA A 469 18.63 -4.10 -18.61
N ASN A 470 18.70 -3.90 -17.30
CA ASN A 470 18.28 -2.68 -16.63
C ASN A 470 19.43 -1.69 -16.39
N TYR A 471 20.68 -2.01 -16.77
CA TYR A 471 21.85 -1.18 -16.42
C TYR A 471 21.75 0.25 -16.97
N ALA A 472 21.14 0.44 -18.14
CA ALA A 472 21.02 1.74 -18.78
C ALA A 472 19.99 2.67 -18.10
N THR A 473 19.04 2.11 -17.36
CA THR A 473 17.88 2.83 -16.81
C THR A 473 17.78 2.76 -15.29
N ARG A 474 18.53 1.86 -14.64
CA ARG A 474 18.49 1.70 -13.19
C ARG A 474 19.14 2.89 -12.48
N ILE A 475 18.51 3.33 -11.39
CA ILE A 475 19.00 4.40 -10.52
C ILE A 475 19.92 3.84 -9.41
N GLY A 476 19.83 2.53 -9.15
CA GLY A 476 20.65 1.77 -8.21
C GLY A 476 20.49 0.28 -8.48
N LEU A 477 21.10 -0.57 -7.65
CA LEU A 477 20.85 -2.01 -7.72
C LEU A 477 19.54 -2.33 -7.01
N GLY A 478 18.64 -3.04 -7.70
CA GLY A 478 17.47 -3.68 -7.09
C GLY A 478 17.84 -4.90 -6.24
N PHE A 479 18.99 -4.86 -5.55
CA PHE A 479 19.48 -5.94 -4.73
C PHE A 479 18.65 -6.01 -3.45
N TYR A 480 17.72 -6.96 -3.44
CA TYR A 480 16.78 -7.17 -2.34
C TYR A 480 16.53 -8.68 -2.20
N ALA A 481 16.48 -9.17 -0.96
CA ALA A 481 16.07 -10.55 -0.77
C ALA A 481 14.55 -10.66 -0.93
N MET A 482 14.12 -11.48 -1.88
CA MET A 482 12.71 -11.79 -2.04
C MET A 482 12.17 -12.36 -0.71
N ASP A 483 11.23 -11.65 -0.08
CA ASP A 483 10.63 -12.04 1.18
C ASP A 483 9.14 -12.35 0.98
N ILE A 484 8.64 -13.44 1.55
CA ILE A 484 7.25 -13.87 1.43
C ILE A 484 6.57 -13.85 2.80
N ASN A 485 5.49 -13.10 2.93
CA ASN A 485 4.66 -13.04 4.15
C ASN A 485 3.64 -14.20 4.30
N ALA A 486 3.79 -15.26 3.50
CA ALA A 486 2.81 -16.33 3.19
C ALA A 486 1.63 -15.87 2.30
N TYR A 487 1.01 -16.79 1.58
CA TYR A 487 -0.21 -16.55 0.77
C TYR A 487 -1.45 -17.20 1.40
N SER A 488 -1.23 -18.21 2.23
CA SER A 488 -2.26 -18.92 2.96
C SER A 488 -1.73 -19.27 4.35
N HIS A 489 -2.63 -19.37 5.32
CA HIS A 489 -2.26 -19.73 6.68
C HIS A 489 -1.59 -21.11 6.80
N ARG A 490 -1.82 -21.99 5.80
CA ARG A 490 -1.16 -23.31 5.70
C ARG A 490 0.35 -23.19 5.47
N ASP A 491 0.81 -22.12 4.82
CA ASP A 491 2.22 -21.91 4.49
C ASP A 491 3.06 -21.65 5.76
N LEU A 492 2.41 -21.24 6.85
CA LEU A 492 3.04 -21.02 8.15
C LEU A 492 3.53 -22.33 8.79
N LYS A 493 2.94 -23.48 8.43
CA LYS A 493 3.22 -24.79 9.03
C LYS A 493 3.58 -25.85 8.01
N ARG A 494 4.56 -26.70 8.36
CA ARG A 494 4.82 -27.95 7.64
C ARG A 494 4.92 -29.10 8.64
N GLN A 495 4.17 -30.17 8.41
CA GLN A 495 4.15 -31.35 9.29
C GLN A 495 3.88 -30.96 10.77
N GLY A 496 2.97 -30.00 11.00
CA GLY A 496 2.60 -29.52 12.32
C GLY A 496 3.58 -28.52 12.97
N VAL A 497 4.71 -28.23 12.32
CA VAL A 497 5.75 -27.33 12.85
C VAL A 497 5.68 -25.97 12.15
N TYR A 498 5.54 -24.90 12.94
CA TYR A 498 5.63 -23.53 12.45
C TYR A 498 7.05 -23.22 11.97
N GLY A 499 7.21 -22.35 10.97
CA GLY A 499 8.54 -21.88 10.60
C GLY A 499 8.53 -20.59 9.80
N TRP A 500 9.56 -19.80 9.99
CA TRP A 500 9.75 -18.49 9.36
C TRP A 500 11.24 -18.25 9.09
N PRO A 501 11.62 -17.59 7.98
CA PRO A 501 10.76 -17.13 6.88
C PRO A 501 10.14 -18.30 6.11
N VAL A 502 9.00 -18.06 5.46
CA VAL A 502 8.34 -19.10 4.63
C VAL A 502 8.91 -19.14 3.21
N THR A 503 9.60 -18.08 2.77
CA THR A 503 10.17 -17.91 1.43
C THR A 503 10.86 -19.16 0.89
N GLY A 504 11.87 -19.67 1.59
CA GLY A 504 12.63 -20.82 1.10
C GLY A 504 11.85 -22.13 1.09
N ARG A 505 10.63 -22.18 1.64
CA ARG A 505 9.73 -23.34 1.57
C ARG A 505 8.74 -23.20 0.42
N ASP A 506 8.18 -22.00 0.27
CA ASP A 506 7.18 -21.71 -0.76
C ASP A 506 7.85 -21.54 -2.14
N ARG A 507 9.08 -21.01 -2.14
CA ARG A 507 9.97 -20.83 -3.28
C ARG A 507 11.36 -21.38 -2.99
N PRO A 508 11.55 -22.72 -2.98
CA PRO A 508 12.86 -23.33 -2.76
C PRO A 508 13.90 -22.96 -3.83
N ASP A 509 13.45 -22.52 -5.00
CA ASP A 509 14.25 -22.02 -6.12
C ASP A 509 14.84 -20.62 -5.88
N TRP A 510 14.39 -19.90 -4.85
CA TRP A 510 14.90 -18.59 -4.46
C TRP A 510 16.08 -18.64 -3.47
N ARG A 511 16.65 -19.83 -3.22
CA ARG A 511 17.71 -20.04 -2.23
C ARG A 511 19.13 -19.92 -2.77
#